data_AF-A0A7S1WHA5-F1
#
_entry.id   AF-A0A7S1WHA5-F1
#
_cell.length_a   1.000
_cell.length_b   1.000
_cell.length_c   1.000
_cell.angle_alpha   90.00
_cell.angle_beta   90.00
_cell.angle_gamma   90.00
#
_symmetry.space_group_name_H-M   'P 1'
#
loop_
_entity.id
_entity.type
_entity.pdbx_description
1 polymer ?
#
loop_
_entity_poly.entity_id
_entity_poly.type
_entity_poly.pdbx_seq_one_letter_code
_entity_poly.pdbx_strand_id
1 'polypeptide(L)'
;HETLVKLGAYLVGEFGHRLPQTVTPKAKFEALNRHFPAASSQTKSIIMLASVKLLNANPDVLKPDIMPFLEELSESQEVEIQQRACELLQLIRDEDLLEHVLYPMPQYAETVQQNNPLIQRLKFQTKSRAVNRAQLEEAAKSEGGVFKQGPRAAGGRDSVESGRMGEMPARLSSGNLASGQSSAGGDAAAGSASESESGSESSEEGSAQQQADGGAGQNPRELWQQLCIMPQGRLYASSSLVLELKHEYTAETGRITVVFYNASQAPIGNIRVVLPEVPFMRFQQANEAPAQLAPGERVPHYVQVQCIQPFLQPAKYLVEYHDGRQPVQLPFMLPAVLTKFVTPAEIQLQQFRQFFESCAGAPRESVVVGTPKVPPAQWPNYLTKGFNLYMLRESTPASAFAAGTLHTATPDPSQPGRTMSVPCMVRLEYVPDQNMARLTVRTQHGEVTTPISKIMENYLIVPTPQNGAHPNGGPPPGGGMPQTY
;
A
#
# COMPACT_ATOMS: atom_id res chain seq x y z
N HIS A 1 5.13 -35.15 -5.04
CA HIS A 1 4.23 -34.18 -4.39
C HIS A 1 4.54 -32.79 -4.95
N GLU A 2 3.56 -32.07 -5.47
CA GLU A 2 3.76 -30.80 -6.19
C GLU A 2 4.50 -29.75 -5.34
N THR A 3 4.14 -29.60 -4.07
CA THR A 3 4.80 -28.68 -3.13
C THR A 3 6.30 -28.98 -2.95
N LEU A 4 6.69 -30.25 -2.98
CA LEU A 4 8.10 -30.64 -2.86
C LEU A 4 8.88 -30.24 -4.13
N VAL A 5 8.25 -30.37 -5.30
CA VAL A 5 8.86 -29.93 -6.57
C VAL A 5 9.00 -28.41 -6.60
N LYS A 6 7.98 -27.66 -6.15
CA LYS A 6 8.05 -26.19 -6.02
C LYS A 6 9.19 -25.75 -5.10
N LEU A 7 9.25 -26.33 -3.89
CA LEU A 7 10.29 -26.02 -2.92
C LEU A 7 11.68 -26.41 -3.43
N GLY A 8 11.80 -27.61 -4.00
CA GLY A 8 13.06 -28.12 -4.56
C GLY A 8 13.57 -27.24 -5.71
N ALA A 9 12.71 -26.87 -6.65
CA ALA A 9 13.07 -25.98 -7.76
C ALA A 9 13.54 -24.61 -7.27
N TYR A 10 12.85 -24.02 -6.29
CA TYR A 10 13.25 -22.75 -5.69
C TYR A 10 14.61 -22.85 -4.98
N LEU A 11 14.80 -23.88 -4.15
CA LEU A 11 16.06 -24.08 -3.41
C LEU A 11 17.24 -24.36 -4.33
N VAL A 12 17.05 -25.13 -5.39
CA VAL A 12 18.09 -25.41 -6.39
C VAL A 12 18.42 -24.16 -7.19
N GLY A 13 17.43 -23.33 -7.53
CA GLY A 13 17.66 -22.06 -8.22
C GLY A 13 18.44 -21.03 -7.39
N GLU A 14 18.12 -20.86 -6.10
CA GLU A 14 18.80 -19.90 -5.21
C GLU A 14 20.13 -20.41 -4.68
N PHE A 15 20.15 -21.65 -4.18
CA PHE A 15 21.28 -22.22 -3.43
C PHE A 15 22.03 -23.29 -4.20
N GLY A 16 21.78 -23.45 -5.49
CA GLY A 16 22.43 -24.45 -6.34
C GLY A 16 23.96 -24.32 -6.37
N HIS A 17 24.49 -23.11 -6.17
CA HIS A 17 25.92 -22.83 -6.05
C HIS A 17 26.55 -23.39 -4.75
N ARG A 18 25.76 -23.64 -3.70
CA ARG A 18 26.24 -24.19 -2.41
C ARG A 18 26.26 -25.71 -2.37
N LEU A 19 25.74 -26.38 -3.40
CA LEU A 19 25.76 -27.84 -3.46
C LEU A 19 27.19 -28.34 -3.68
N PRO A 20 27.56 -29.52 -3.14
CA PRO A 20 28.87 -30.12 -3.38
C PRO A 20 29.18 -30.25 -4.87
N GLN A 21 30.45 -30.07 -5.25
CA GLN A 21 30.94 -30.19 -6.63
C GLN A 21 30.77 -31.60 -7.22
N THR A 22 30.37 -32.58 -6.41
CA THR A 22 30.00 -33.93 -6.86
C THR A 22 28.71 -33.96 -7.68
N VAL A 23 27.85 -32.94 -7.55
CA VAL A 23 26.61 -32.81 -8.34
C VAL A 23 26.86 -31.88 -9.52
N THR A 24 26.93 -32.45 -10.72
CA THR A 24 27.17 -31.68 -11.94
C THR A 24 26.02 -30.70 -12.22
N PRO A 25 26.29 -29.51 -12.81
CA PRO A 25 25.23 -28.56 -13.19
C PRO A 25 24.16 -29.20 -14.08
N LYS A 26 24.57 -30.10 -14.98
CA LYS A 26 23.68 -30.87 -15.85
C LYS A 26 22.74 -31.79 -15.05
N ALA A 27 23.25 -32.50 -14.04
CA ALA A 27 22.41 -33.33 -13.17
C ALA A 27 21.37 -32.50 -12.40
N LYS A 28 21.69 -31.25 -12.03
CA LYS A 28 20.73 -30.33 -11.39
C LYS A 28 19.60 -29.97 -12.37
N PHE A 29 19.93 -29.64 -13.61
CA PHE A 29 18.94 -29.34 -14.64
C PHE A 29 18.09 -30.57 -15.00
N GLU A 30 18.70 -31.74 -15.21
CA GLU A 30 17.99 -33.00 -15.51
C GLU A 30 17.01 -33.38 -14.38
N ALA A 31 17.40 -33.18 -13.12
CA ALA A 31 16.51 -33.44 -11.98
C ALA A 31 15.28 -32.53 -11.98
N LEU A 32 15.43 -31.26 -12.35
CA LEU A 32 14.31 -30.33 -12.49
C LEU A 32 13.44 -30.69 -13.69
N ASN A 33 14.07 -30.96 -14.84
CA ASN A 33 13.37 -31.27 -16.09
C ASN A 33 12.59 -32.58 -16.02
N ARG A 34 13.09 -33.59 -15.29
CA ARG A 34 12.37 -34.86 -15.04
C ARG A 34 10.96 -34.65 -14.45
N HIS A 35 10.78 -33.62 -13.64
CA HIS A 35 9.51 -33.32 -12.99
C HIS A 35 8.68 -32.26 -13.72
N PHE A 36 9.22 -31.65 -14.77
CA PHE A 36 8.59 -30.56 -15.51
C PHE A 36 7.28 -30.95 -16.23
N PRO A 37 7.17 -32.10 -16.94
CA PRO A 37 5.94 -32.46 -17.65
C PRO A 37 4.75 -32.71 -16.74
N ALA A 38 5.00 -33.24 -15.54
CA ALA A 38 3.97 -33.60 -14.56
C ALA A 38 3.61 -32.43 -13.61
N ALA A 39 4.20 -31.26 -13.81
CA ALA A 39 4.05 -30.11 -12.93
C ALA A 39 2.87 -29.21 -13.36
N SER A 40 2.30 -28.46 -12.42
CA SER A 40 1.31 -27.42 -12.73
C SER A 40 1.95 -26.22 -13.44
N SER A 41 1.15 -25.40 -14.15
CA SER A 41 1.63 -24.21 -14.86
C SER A 41 2.51 -23.32 -13.98
N GLN A 42 2.04 -22.98 -12.76
CA GLN A 42 2.81 -22.23 -11.77
C GLN A 42 4.15 -22.89 -11.38
N THR A 43 4.18 -24.22 -11.25
CA THR A 43 5.41 -24.96 -10.91
C THR A 43 6.39 -24.97 -12.09
N LYS A 44 5.89 -25.10 -13.32
CA LYS A 44 6.69 -25.01 -14.54
C LYS A 44 7.38 -23.65 -14.64
N SER A 45 6.70 -22.54 -14.32
CA SER A 45 7.31 -21.20 -14.29
C SER A 45 8.46 -21.10 -13.27
N ILE A 46 8.32 -21.72 -12.09
CA ILE A 46 9.39 -21.77 -11.07
C ILE A 46 10.57 -22.59 -11.57
N ILE A 47 10.32 -23.74 -12.21
CA ILE A 47 11.36 -24.57 -12.80
C ILE A 47 12.10 -23.82 -13.91
N MET A 48 11.39 -23.12 -14.79
CA MET A 48 12.02 -22.30 -15.85
C MET A 48 12.94 -21.23 -15.26
N LEU A 49 12.49 -20.50 -14.24
CA LEU A 49 13.32 -19.50 -13.57
C LEU A 49 14.54 -20.14 -12.88
N ALA A 50 14.37 -21.30 -12.24
CA ALA A 50 15.47 -22.03 -11.64
C ALA A 50 16.51 -22.49 -12.69
N SER A 51 16.06 -22.97 -13.85
CA SER A 51 16.93 -23.33 -14.97
C SER A 51 17.75 -22.13 -15.46
N VAL A 52 17.14 -20.96 -15.63
CA VAL A 52 17.89 -19.75 -16.05
C VAL A 52 18.86 -19.28 -14.97
N LYS A 53 18.53 -19.41 -13.68
CA LYS A 53 19.48 -19.15 -12.59
C LYS A 53 20.67 -20.12 -12.61
N LEU A 54 20.45 -21.40 -12.94
CA LEU A 54 21.54 -22.35 -13.16
C LEU A 54 22.38 -21.99 -14.38
N LEU A 55 21.76 -21.50 -15.46
CA LEU A 55 22.45 -21.00 -16.65
C LEU A 55 23.40 -19.84 -16.29
N ASN A 56 22.90 -18.85 -15.52
CA ASN A 56 23.71 -17.70 -15.07
C ASN A 56 24.94 -18.14 -14.25
N ALA A 57 24.81 -19.19 -13.44
CA ALA A 57 25.92 -19.71 -12.63
C ALA A 57 26.95 -20.51 -13.44
N ASN A 58 26.54 -21.17 -14.53
CA ASN A 58 27.39 -22.05 -15.34
C ASN A 58 27.03 -21.95 -16.84
N PRO A 59 27.34 -20.82 -17.50
CA PRO A 59 26.88 -20.55 -18.87
C PRO A 59 27.43 -21.56 -19.88
N ASP A 60 28.72 -21.90 -19.79
CA ASP A 60 29.39 -22.76 -20.78
C ASP A 60 28.84 -24.19 -20.87
N VAL A 61 28.33 -24.72 -19.75
CA VAL A 61 27.91 -26.12 -19.64
C VAL A 61 26.43 -26.28 -19.94
N LEU A 62 25.60 -25.30 -19.58
CA LEU A 62 24.14 -25.42 -19.56
C LEU A 62 23.43 -24.72 -20.72
N LYS A 63 24.09 -23.78 -21.42
CA LYS A 63 23.53 -23.08 -22.59
C LYS A 63 22.98 -24.03 -23.67
N PRO A 64 23.68 -25.12 -24.09
CA PRO A 64 23.15 -26.00 -25.13
C PRO A 64 21.93 -26.83 -24.70
N ASP A 65 21.72 -27.04 -23.40
CA ASP A 65 20.59 -27.81 -22.88
C ASP A 65 19.37 -26.91 -22.56
N ILE A 66 19.62 -25.68 -22.08
CA ILE A 66 18.57 -24.77 -21.59
C ILE A 66 17.97 -23.90 -22.69
N MET A 67 18.77 -23.46 -23.67
CA MET A 67 18.24 -22.63 -24.77
C MET A 67 17.18 -23.37 -25.60
N PRO A 68 17.40 -24.60 -26.10
CA PRO A 68 16.38 -25.32 -26.86
C PRO A 68 15.14 -25.64 -26.02
N PHE A 69 15.34 -25.92 -24.73
CA PHE A 69 14.25 -26.15 -23.79
C PHE A 69 13.34 -24.91 -23.65
N LEU A 70 13.90 -23.70 -23.57
CA LEU A 70 13.09 -22.48 -23.50
C LEU A 70 12.45 -22.12 -24.85
N GLU A 71 13.13 -22.39 -25.97
CA GLU A 71 12.57 -22.20 -27.32
C GLU A 71 11.34 -23.09 -27.54
N GLU A 72 11.39 -24.37 -27.17
CA GLU A 72 10.23 -25.27 -27.22
C GLU A 72 9.06 -24.74 -26.37
N LEU A 73 9.35 -24.16 -25.20
CA LEU A 73 8.32 -23.59 -24.32
C LEU A 73 7.77 -22.24 -24.81
N SER A 74 8.49 -21.53 -25.68
CA SER A 74 8.02 -20.30 -26.32
C SER A 74 6.93 -20.55 -27.38
N GLU A 75 6.82 -21.79 -27.86
CA GLU A 75 5.76 -22.24 -28.77
C GLU A 75 4.64 -22.98 -28.02
N SER A 76 4.67 -22.99 -26.68
CA SER A 76 3.66 -23.67 -25.86
C SER A 76 2.28 -23.03 -26.01
N GLN A 77 1.22 -23.85 -25.96
CA GLN A 77 -0.18 -23.40 -26.01
C GLN A 77 -0.65 -22.71 -24.71
N GLU A 78 0.06 -22.93 -23.58
CA GLU A 78 -0.26 -22.28 -22.31
C GLU A 78 0.33 -20.87 -22.25
N VAL A 79 -0.54 -19.84 -22.22
CA VAL A 79 -0.13 -18.42 -22.28
C VAL A 79 0.86 -18.02 -21.17
N GLU A 80 0.69 -18.52 -19.94
CA GLU A 80 1.59 -18.17 -18.82
C GLU A 80 3.00 -18.75 -19.02
N ILE A 81 3.11 -19.97 -19.56
CA ILE A 81 4.40 -20.62 -19.83
C ILE A 81 5.06 -19.94 -21.03
N GLN A 82 4.28 -19.69 -22.08
CA GLN A 82 4.72 -19.04 -23.30
C GLN A 82 5.30 -17.65 -23.01
N GLN A 83 4.52 -16.80 -22.33
CA GLN A 83 4.95 -15.46 -21.96
C GLN A 83 6.24 -15.49 -21.15
N ARG A 84 6.32 -16.39 -20.16
CA ARG A 84 7.50 -16.53 -19.31
C ARG A 84 8.72 -17.02 -20.09
N ALA A 85 8.55 -17.94 -21.04
CA ALA A 85 9.63 -18.42 -21.90
C ALA A 85 10.20 -17.31 -22.77
N CYS A 86 9.33 -16.50 -23.39
CA CYS A 86 9.72 -15.36 -24.22
C CYS A 86 10.51 -14.30 -23.42
N GLU A 87 10.04 -13.94 -22.22
CA GLU A 87 10.75 -13.01 -21.34
C GLU A 87 12.15 -13.51 -20.95
N LEU A 88 12.26 -14.80 -20.57
CA LEU A 88 13.52 -15.40 -20.18
C LEU A 88 14.50 -15.51 -21.37
N LEU A 89 14.01 -15.85 -22.56
CA LEU A 89 14.82 -15.87 -23.79
C LEU A 89 15.34 -14.49 -24.16
N GLN A 90 14.54 -13.43 -23.95
CA GLN A 90 14.99 -12.06 -24.15
C GLN A 90 16.05 -11.66 -23.11
N LEU A 91 15.85 -12.06 -21.85
CA LEU A 91 16.79 -11.77 -20.77
C LEU A 91 18.16 -12.45 -20.99
N ILE A 92 18.20 -13.68 -21.51
CA ILE A 92 19.45 -14.40 -21.81
C ILE A 92 20.30 -13.72 -22.89
N ARG A 93 19.71 -12.84 -23.73
CA ARG A 93 20.46 -12.12 -24.78
C ARG A 93 21.31 -10.97 -24.22
N ASP A 94 20.96 -10.47 -23.04
CA ASP A 94 21.63 -9.35 -22.38
C ASP A 94 22.27 -9.86 -21.08
N GLU A 95 23.54 -10.25 -21.16
CA GLU A 95 24.27 -10.88 -20.04
C GLU A 95 24.44 -9.92 -18.84
N ASP A 96 24.64 -8.62 -19.09
CA ASP A 96 24.77 -7.61 -18.02
C ASP A 96 23.45 -7.40 -17.27
N LEU A 97 22.33 -7.37 -18.01
CA LEU A 97 20.99 -7.29 -17.43
C LEU A 97 20.61 -8.59 -16.71
N LEU A 98 20.99 -9.74 -17.26
CA LEU A 98 20.74 -11.07 -16.70
C LEU A 98 21.34 -11.21 -15.30
N GLU A 99 22.61 -10.84 -15.13
CA GLU A 99 23.30 -10.92 -13.84
C GLU A 99 22.64 -10.02 -12.80
N HIS A 100 22.25 -8.80 -13.19
CA HIS A 100 21.62 -7.84 -12.27
C HIS A 100 20.20 -8.27 -11.85
N VAL A 101 19.39 -8.78 -12.79
CA VAL A 101 18.02 -9.22 -12.52
C VAL A 101 18.00 -10.51 -11.68
N LEU A 102 19.00 -11.38 -11.84
CA LEU A 102 19.09 -12.66 -11.14
C LEU A 102 19.95 -12.61 -9.86
N TYR A 103 20.20 -11.43 -9.31
CA TYR A 103 20.89 -11.27 -8.04
C TYR A 103 20.19 -12.09 -6.92
N PRO A 104 20.95 -12.64 -5.95
CA PRO A 104 20.37 -13.40 -4.84
C PRO A 104 19.23 -12.65 -4.15
N MET A 105 18.13 -13.36 -3.91
CA MET A 105 16.95 -12.75 -3.30
C MET A 105 17.30 -12.20 -1.90
N PRO A 106 16.91 -10.95 -1.59
CA PRO A 106 17.14 -10.39 -0.26
C PRO A 106 16.36 -11.20 0.79
N GLN A 107 16.87 -11.20 2.02
CA GLN A 107 16.16 -11.84 3.14
C GLN A 107 14.81 -11.16 3.34
N TYR A 108 13.77 -11.97 3.62
CA TYR A 108 12.47 -11.43 4.01
C TYR A 108 12.62 -10.51 5.21
N ALA A 109 11.95 -9.35 5.20
CA ALA A 109 11.98 -8.42 6.33
C ALA A 109 11.58 -9.13 7.63
N GLU A 110 12.26 -8.84 8.74
CA GLU A 110 12.01 -9.48 10.04
C GLU A 110 10.55 -9.33 10.49
N THR A 111 9.89 -8.24 10.08
CA THR A 111 8.45 -8.00 10.31
C THR A 111 7.55 -9.04 9.64
N VAL A 112 7.91 -9.52 8.43
CA VAL A 112 7.18 -10.57 7.70
C VAL A 112 7.48 -11.94 8.32
N GLN A 113 8.71 -12.16 8.77
CA GLN A 113 9.09 -13.40 9.46
C GLN A 113 8.36 -13.55 10.81
N GLN A 114 8.23 -12.47 11.58
CA GLN A 114 7.53 -12.45 12.87
C GLN A 114 6.00 -12.55 12.71
N ASN A 115 5.45 -11.98 11.64
CA ASN A 115 4.02 -12.04 11.31
C ASN A 115 3.67 -13.16 10.33
N ASN A 116 4.44 -14.25 10.33
CA ASN A 116 4.22 -15.34 9.39
C ASN A 116 2.77 -15.90 9.53
N PRO A 117 1.99 -15.96 8.44
CA PRO A 117 0.61 -16.44 8.47
C PRO A 117 0.47 -17.88 8.97
N LEU A 118 1.51 -18.71 8.85
CA LEU A 118 1.55 -20.05 9.45
C LEU A 118 1.71 -20.01 10.97
N ILE A 119 2.49 -19.07 11.50
CA ILE A 119 2.62 -18.84 12.95
C ILE A 119 1.31 -18.30 13.50
N GLN A 120 0.66 -17.38 12.77
CA GLN A 120 -0.69 -16.94 13.10
C GLN A 120 -1.65 -18.14 13.10
N ARG A 121 -1.63 -18.97 12.05
CA ARG A 121 -2.46 -20.19 11.96
C ARG A 121 -2.20 -21.18 13.09
N LEU A 122 -0.95 -21.36 13.55
CA LEU A 122 -0.63 -22.18 14.73
C LEU A 122 -1.17 -21.55 16.03
N LYS A 123 -1.00 -20.24 16.20
CA LYS A 123 -1.54 -19.47 17.35
C LYS A 123 -3.07 -19.50 17.39
N PHE A 124 -3.72 -19.62 16.23
CA PHE A 124 -5.19 -19.71 16.11
C PHE A 124 -5.71 -21.16 16.12
N GLN A 125 -4.91 -22.18 15.78
CA GLN A 125 -5.36 -23.59 15.86
C GLN A 125 -5.68 -24.06 17.29
N THR A 126 -5.17 -23.37 18.31
CA THR A 126 -5.53 -23.61 19.72
C THR A 126 -6.88 -23.01 20.12
N LYS A 127 -7.57 -22.23 19.27
CA LYS A 127 -8.92 -21.69 19.52
C LYS A 127 -9.87 -21.95 18.34
N SER A 128 -10.87 -22.80 18.60
CA SER A 128 -12.09 -23.10 17.83
C SER A 128 -12.05 -23.12 16.28
N ARG A 129 -12.36 -24.29 15.73
CA ARG A 129 -12.13 -24.69 14.33
C ARG A 129 -13.12 -24.13 13.29
N ALA A 130 -14.16 -23.39 13.70
CA ALA A 130 -15.28 -23.04 12.82
C ALA A 130 -15.18 -21.65 12.14
N VAL A 131 -14.60 -20.64 12.81
CA VAL A 131 -14.50 -19.26 12.29
C VAL A 131 -13.32 -19.09 11.31
N ASN A 132 -12.31 -19.96 11.43
CA ASN A 132 -11.03 -19.83 10.75
C ASN A 132 -11.02 -20.19 9.25
N ARG A 133 -12.04 -20.88 8.71
CA ARG A 133 -11.99 -21.33 7.30
C ARG A 133 -12.05 -20.16 6.31
N ALA A 134 -12.93 -19.18 6.56
CA ALA A 134 -13.16 -18.06 5.66
C ALA A 134 -11.98 -17.06 5.67
N GLN A 135 -11.48 -16.73 6.87
CA GLN A 135 -10.36 -15.79 7.03
C GLN A 135 -9.04 -16.34 6.44
N LEU A 136 -8.84 -17.65 6.47
CA LEU A 136 -7.68 -18.30 5.84
C LEU A 136 -7.79 -18.43 4.32
N GLU A 137 -9.01 -18.39 3.77
CA GLU A 137 -9.27 -18.42 2.33
C GLU A 137 -9.11 -17.02 1.71
N GLU A 138 -9.43 -15.98 2.49
CA GLU A 138 -9.18 -14.57 2.17
C GLU A 138 -7.67 -14.25 2.14
N ALA A 139 -6.93 -14.69 3.18
CA ALA A 139 -5.49 -14.44 3.30
C ALA A 139 -4.65 -15.19 2.25
N ALA A 140 -5.08 -16.39 1.81
CA ALA A 140 -4.39 -17.13 0.76
C ALA A 140 -4.60 -16.51 -0.63
N LYS A 141 -5.75 -15.86 -0.86
CA LYS A 141 -6.06 -15.14 -2.11
C LYS A 141 -5.31 -13.81 -2.22
N SER A 142 -5.06 -13.13 -1.10
CA SER A 142 -4.33 -11.85 -1.09
C SER A 142 -2.82 -11.98 -1.34
N GLU A 143 -2.24 -13.18 -1.16
CA GLU A 143 -0.78 -13.40 -1.30
C GLU A 143 -0.39 -14.29 -2.51
N GLY A 144 -1.31 -14.55 -3.44
CA GLY A 144 -1.00 -15.27 -4.69
C GLY A 144 -0.74 -16.79 -4.54
N GLY A 145 -1.13 -17.40 -3.42
CA GLY A 145 -1.01 -18.83 -3.18
C GLY A 145 -2.20 -19.64 -3.71
N VAL A 146 -1.95 -20.66 -4.53
CA VAL A 146 -3.01 -21.56 -5.02
C VAL A 146 -3.50 -22.47 -3.89
N PHE A 147 -4.70 -22.21 -3.38
CA PHE A 147 -5.38 -23.06 -2.40
C PHE A 147 -6.00 -24.29 -3.09
N LYS A 148 -5.43 -25.49 -2.93
CA LYS A 148 -6.10 -26.75 -3.29
C LYS A 148 -6.87 -27.29 -2.09
N GLN A 149 -8.20 -27.36 -2.21
CA GLN A 149 -9.07 -28.00 -1.22
C GLN A 149 -8.75 -29.51 -1.14
N GLY A 150 -8.38 -30.00 0.05
CA GLY A 150 -8.33 -31.44 0.34
C GLY A 150 -9.74 -32.02 0.56
N PRO A 151 -9.96 -33.33 0.32
CA PRO A 151 -11.30 -33.93 0.36
C PRO A 151 -11.91 -33.80 1.75
N ARG A 152 -13.14 -33.27 1.84
CA ARG A 152 -13.92 -33.24 3.08
C ARG A 152 -14.36 -34.66 3.43
N ALA A 153 -13.90 -35.17 4.57
CA ALA A 153 -14.53 -36.32 5.23
C ALA A 153 -15.92 -35.89 5.73
N ALA A 154 -16.96 -36.27 4.98
CA ALA A 154 -18.34 -36.14 5.42
C ALA A 154 -18.68 -37.30 6.36
N GLY A 155 -18.79 -36.99 7.65
CA GLY A 155 -19.45 -37.86 8.61
C GLY A 155 -20.94 -37.53 8.63
N GLY A 156 -21.78 -38.48 8.23
CA GLY A 156 -23.24 -38.40 8.30
C GLY A 156 -23.85 -39.61 7.61
N ARG A 157 -24.55 -40.44 8.38
CA ARG A 157 -25.11 -41.75 8.04
C ARG A 157 -26.33 -41.67 7.10
N ASP A 158 -26.55 -42.80 6.44
CA ASP A 158 -27.79 -43.33 5.83
C ASP A 158 -28.40 -42.63 4.60
N SER A 159 -28.20 -43.21 3.41
CA SER A 159 -29.24 -43.97 2.67
C SER A 159 -28.95 -44.01 1.15
N VAL A 160 -28.67 -45.23 0.69
CA VAL A 160 -29.08 -45.92 -0.56
C VAL A 160 -29.39 -45.12 -1.85
N GLU A 161 -28.77 -45.63 -2.93
CA GLU A 161 -29.28 -45.77 -4.32
C GLU A 161 -28.65 -44.93 -5.47
N SER A 162 -27.74 -45.62 -6.17
CA SER A 162 -27.61 -45.81 -7.63
C SER A 162 -27.66 -44.63 -8.63
N GLY A 163 -26.67 -44.63 -9.54
CA GLY A 163 -26.98 -44.68 -10.97
C GLY A 163 -26.55 -43.51 -11.87
N ARG A 164 -25.45 -43.74 -12.60
CA ARG A 164 -25.21 -43.42 -14.04
C ARG A 164 -25.00 -41.97 -14.54
N MET A 165 -23.77 -41.78 -15.05
CA MET A 165 -23.34 -41.37 -16.41
C MET A 165 -24.11 -40.35 -17.28
N GLY A 166 -23.30 -39.48 -17.92
CA GLY A 166 -23.59 -38.77 -19.19
C GLY A 166 -24.25 -37.41 -18.97
N GLU A 167 -23.99 -36.32 -19.67
CA GLU A 167 -23.28 -36.02 -20.91
C GLU A 167 -23.10 -34.48 -20.94
N MET A 168 -22.04 -33.99 -21.58
CA MET A 168 -22.04 -32.64 -22.17
C MET A 168 -22.83 -32.72 -23.48
N PRO A 169 -23.48 -31.64 -23.93
CA PRO A 169 -22.83 -30.89 -24.98
C PRO A 169 -23.01 -29.37 -24.91
N ALA A 170 -22.17 -28.72 -25.69
CA ALA A 170 -22.10 -27.29 -25.92
C ALA A 170 -23.05 -26.82 -27.04
N ARG A 171 -23.13 -25.48 -27.15
CA ARG A 171 -23.21 -24.66 -28.37
C ARG A 171 -24.57 -24.02 -28.79
N LEU A 172 -24.48 -22.68 -28.86
CA LEU A 172 -24.83 -21.75 -29.95
C LEU A 172 -26.19 -21.00 -29.94
N SER A 173 -26.02 -19.68 -30.02
CA SER A 173 -26.72 -18.66 -30.84
C SER A 173 -28.25 -18.56 -30.84
N SER A 174 -28.74 -17.36 -30.48
CA SER A 174 -29.32 -16.41 -31.47
C SER A 174 -29.66 -15.08 -30.80
N GLY A 175 -29.47 -14.00 -31.57
CA GLY A 175 -29.80 -12.64 -31.15
C GLY A 175 -31.28 -12.31 -31.29
N ASN A 176 -31.64 -11.11 -30.83
CA ASN A 176 -32.74 -10.37 -31.41
C ASN A 176 -32.55 -8.86 -31.19
N LEU A 177 -32.79 -8.12 -32.26
CA LEU A 177 -32.88 -6.67 -32.38
C LEU A 177 -34.32 -6.23 -32.09
N ALA A 178 -34.51 -5.07 -31.46
CA ALA A 178 -35.70 -4.22 -31.64
C ALA A 178 -35.38 -2.77 -31.22
N SER A 179 -36.07 -1.86 -31.89
CA SER A 179 -35.68 -0.48 -32.23
C SER A 179 -36.74 0.56 -31.84
N GLY A 180 -36.34 1.84 -31.75
CA GLY A 180 -37.17 3.04 -31.99
C GLY A 180 -37.70 3.78 -30.74
N GLN A 181 -37.87 5.10 -30.68
CA GLN A 181 -37.57 6.26 -31.56
C GLN A 181 -38.08 7.56 -30.85
N SER A 182 -37.38 8.71 -31.07
CA SER A 182 -37.82 10.15 -31.02
C SER A 182 -38.45 10.74 -29.73
N SER A 183 -38.40 12.03 -29.34
CA SER A 183 -38.20 13.38 -29.97
C SER A 183 -38.00 14.39 -28.79
N ALA A 184 -37.13 15.42 -28.78
CA ALA A 184 -37.01 16.69 -29.54
C ALA A 184 -37.98 17.85 -29.13
N GLY A 185 -37.39 19.02 -28.78
CA GLY A 185 -37.98 20.39 -28.73
C GLY A 185 -38.32 20.92 -27.32
N GLY A 186 -38.01 22.14 -26.88
CA GLY A 186 -37.44 23.36 -27.47
C GLY A 186 -37.76 24.59 -26.59
N ASP A 187 -37.07 25.70 -26.83
CA ASP A 187 -37.31 27.11 -26.42
C ASP A 187 -36.91 27.60 -25.00
N ALA A 188 -36.53 28.87 -24.74
CA ALA A 188 -35.81 29.96 -25.43
C ALA A 188 -35.89 31.21 -24.52
N ALA A 189 -34.88 32.09 -24.61
CA ALA A 189 -34.88 33.55 -24.35
C ALA A 189 -35.00 34.07 -22.89
N ALA A 190 -34.54 35.26 -22.50
CA ALA A 190 -33.54 36.24 -22.95
C ALA A 190 -33.54 37.40 -21.92
N GLY A 191 -32.36 37.98 -21.65
CA GLY A 191 -32.14 39.43 -21.41
C GLY A 191 -32.56 40.09 -20.08
N SER A 192 -31.58 40.64 -19.36
CA SER A 192 -31.55 42.08 -19.04
C SER A 192 -30.18 42.50 -18.50
N ALA A 193 -29.75 43.69 -18.91
CA ALA A 193 -28.47 44.33 -18.58
C ALA A 193 -28.68 45.50 -17.60
N SER A 194 -27.58 45.82 -16.88
CA SER A 194 -27.24 47.08 -16.18
C SER A 194 -28.16 47.63 -15.09
N GLU A 195 -27.63 47.85 -13.89
CA GLU A 195 -27.05 49.15 -13.51
C GLU A 195 -26.26 49.02 -12.18
N SER A 196 -25.28 49.92 -12.06
CA SER A 196 -24.21 49.95 -11.06
C SER A 196 -24.53 50.92 -9.93
N GLU A 197 -24.18 50.59 -8.68
CA GLU A 197 -23.82 51.55 -7.61
C GLU A 197 -22.81 50.84 -6.68
N SER A 198 -21.50 51.03 -6.89
CA SER A 198 -20.60 51.92 -6.15
C SER A 198 -20.75 51.90 -4.62
N GLY A 199 -19.72 51.40 -3.94
CA GLY A 199 -19.57 51.38 -2.48
C GLY A 199 -18.19 50.86 -2.09
N SER A 200 -17.17 51.68 -2.39
CA SER A 200 -15.75 51.53 -2.08
C SER A 200 -15.46 51.40 -0.58
N GLU A 201 -14.54 50.50 -0.18
CA GLU A 201 -13.49 50.77 0.80
C GLU A 201 -12.23 49.93 0.48
N SER A 202 -11.09 50.56 0.67
CA SER A 202 -9.81 50.36 -0.01
C SER A 202 -8.84 49.42 0.69
N SER A 203 -8.12 48.65 -0.12
CA SER A 203 -6.89 47.92 0.17
C SER A 203 -5.71 48.89 0.36
N GLU A 204 -4.81 48.58 1.31
CA GLU A 204 -3.43 49.07 1.28
C GLU A 204 -2.53 47.98 0.68
N GLU A 205 -1.91 48.31 -0.45
CA GLU A 205 -0.89 47.52 -1.12
C GLU A 205 0.51 47.80 -0.55
N GLY A 206 1.32 46.74 -0.47
CA GLY A 206 2.76 46.82 -0.28
C GLY A 206 3.43 45.76 -1.16
N SER A 207 3.71 46.15 -2.40
CA SER A 207 4.25 45.37 -3.51
C SER A 207 5.65 44.79 -3.31
N ALA A 208 5.88 43.56 -3.76
CA ALA A 208 7.18 43.08 -4.23
C ALA A 208 7.00 42.05 -5.37
N GLN A 209 7.13 42.57 -6.58
CA GLN A 209 7.60 41.98 -7.85
C GLN A 209 7.26 40.53 -8.22
N GLN A 210 6.44 40.44 -9.28
CA GLN A 210 6.42 39.37 -10.27
C GLN A 210 7.82 39.10 -10.84
N GLN A 211 8.29 37.88 -10.67
CA GLN A 211 9.15 37.21 -11.63
C GLN A 211 8.31 36.16 -12.35
N ALA A 212 8.11 36.38 -13.64
CA ALA A 212 7.80 35.33 -14.58
C ALA A 212 9.11 34.62 -14.93
N ASP A 213 9.23 33.34 -14.61
CA ASP A 213 10.05 32.38 -15.36
C ASP A 213 9.61 30.94 -15.05
N GLY A 214 9.76 30.04 -16.02
CA GLY A 214 9.10 28.74 -16.09
C GLY A 214 9.72 27.60 -15.26
N GLY A 215 8.97 26.49 -15.19
CA GLY A 215 9.52 25.13 -15.10
C GLY A 215 9.99 24.62 -13.73
N ALA A 216 9.04 24.19 -12.88
CA ALA A 216 9.24 23.04 -11.99
C ALA A 216 7.86 22.49 -11.59
N GLY A 217 7.45 21.35 -12.17
CA GLY A 217 6.27 20.64 -11.68
C GLY A 217 6.54 20.21 -10.24
N GLN A 218 5.78 20.75 -9.28
CA GLN A 218 5.90 20.35 -7.87
C GLN A 218 5.73 18.84 -7.76
N ASN A 219 6.60 18.20 -6.99
CA ASN A 219 6.62 16.74 -6.87
C ASN A 219 5.25 16.26 -6.32
N PRO A 220 4.50 15.40 -7.02
CA PRO A 220 3.18 14.92 -6.57
C PRO A 220 3.21 14.32 -5.17
N ARG A 221 4.35 13.74 -4.76
CA ARG A 221 4.54 13.20 -3.41
C ARG A 221 4.58 14.29 -2.34
N GLU A 222 5.22 15.43 -2.62
CA GLU A 222 5.30 16.55 -1.68
C GLU A 222 3.95 17.24 -1.54
N LEU A 223 3.25 17.45 -2.66
CA LEU A 223 1.87 17.95 -2.69
C LEU A 223 0.95 17.10 -1.82
N TRP A 224 1.03 15.78 -1.99
CA TRP A 224 0.26 14.84 -1.19
C TRP A 224 0.60 14.89 0.31
N GLN A 225 1.89 14.97 0.65
CA GLN A 225 2.35 15.09 2.04
C GLN A 225 1.85 16.38 2.69
N GLN A 226 1.87 17.50 1.95
CA GLN A 226 1.34 18.77 2.43
C GLN A 226 -0.16 18.70 2.67
N LEU A 227 -0.93 18.07 1.77
CA LEU A 227 -2.37 17.85 1.93
C LEU A 227 -2.72 16.91 3.11
N CYS A 228 -1.81 16.06 3.56
CA CYS A 228 -2.05 15.28 4.77
C CYS A 228 -2.04 16.16 6.04
N ILE A 229 -1.43 17.35 5.98
CA ILE A 229 -1.34 18.30 7.08
C ILE A 229 -2.33 19.45 6.90
N MET A 230 -2.35 20.07 5.72
CA MET A 230 -3.15 21.24 5.39
C MET A 230 -4.56 20.85 4.92
N PRO A 231 -5.60 21.65 5.23
CA PRO A 231 -6.98 21.34 4.87
C PRO A 231 -7.28 21.54 3.36
N GLN A 232 -6.40 22.23 2.65
CA GLN A 232 -6.54 22.50 1.23
C GLN A 232 -5.18 22.67 0.55
N GLY A 233 -5.13 22.42 -0.75
CA GLY A 233 -3.92 22.55 -1.55
C GLY A 233 -4.07 21.90 -2.91
N ARG A 234 -2.98 21.87 -3.68
CA ARG A 234 -2.95 21.15 -4.96
C ARG A 234 -2.61 19.69 -4.72
N LEU A 235 -3.37 18.78 -5.32
CA LEU A 235 -3.04 17.36 -5.38
C LEU A 235 -2.14 17.06 -6.58
N TYR A 236 -2.37 17.78 -7.68
CA TYR A 236 -1.65 17.61 -8.93
C TYR A 236 -1.69 18.89 -9.75
N ALA A 237 -0.62 19.17 -10.48
CA ALA A 237 -0.57 20.25 -11.44
C ALA A 237 0.29 19.84 -12.64
N SER A 238 -0.32 19.83 -13.82
CA SER A 238 0.37 19.75 -15.11
C SER A 238 0.11 21.01 -15.93
N SER A 239 0.62 21.05 -17.16
CA SER A 239 0.31 22.12 -18.12
C SER A 239 -1.14 22.09 -18.62
N SER A 240 -1.84 20.97 -18.47
CA SER A 240 -3.23 20.80 -18.92
C SER A 240 -4.21 20.69 -17.78
N LEU A 241 -4.01 19.72 -16.88
CA LEU A 241 -4.93 19.41 -15.79
C LEU A 241 -4.32 19.81 -14.45
N VAL A 242 -5.09 20.52 -13.64
CA VAL A 242 -4.77 20.83 -12.24
C VAL A 242 -5.88 20.25 -11.37
N LEU A 243 -5.48 19.57 -10.30
CA LEU A 243 -6.39 19.04 -9.29
C LEU A 243 -6.13 19.77 -7.97
N GLU A 244 -7.13 20.51 -7.50
CA GLU A 244 -7.12 21.17 -6.19
C GLU A 244 -7.99 20.37 -5.23
N LEU A 245 -7.48 20.07 -4.04
CA LEU A 245 -8.18 19.29 -3.04
C LEU A 245 -8.47 20.16 -1.82
N LYS A 246 -9.70 20.10 -1.33
CA LYS A 246 -10.13 20.64 -0.04
C LYS A 246 -10.78 19.50 0.75
N HIS A 247 -10.48 19.38 2.04
CA HIS A 247 -11.10 18.36 2.89
C HIS A 247 -11.40 18.84 4.31
N GLU A 248 -12.46 18.29 4.89
CA GLU A 248 -12.92 18.58 6.25
C GLU A 248 -13.39 17.28 6.89
N TYR A 249 -13.15 17.09 8.20
CA TYR A 249 -13.44 15.84 8.90
C TYR A 249 -14.25 16.10 10.17
N THR A 250 -15.16 15.18 10.47
CA THR A 250 -15.98 15.18 11.69
C THR A 250 -16.10 13.74 12.17
N ALA A 251 -15.41 13.44 13.27
CA ALA A 251 -15.30 12.11 13.85
C ALA A 251 -14.85 11.06 12.79
N GLU A 252 -15.64 10.01 12.56
CA GLU A 252 -15.32 8.94 11.60
C GLU A 252 -15.62 9.32 10.14
N THR A 253 -16.18 10.49 9.87
CA THR A 253 -16.56 10.93 8.51
C THR A 253 -15.69 12.07 8.02
N GLY A 254 -15.49 12.13 6.70
CA GLY A 254 -14.79 13.23 6.03
C GLY A 254 -15.48 13.62 4.73
N ARG A 255 -15.38 14.90 4.36
CA ARG A 255 -15.84 15.45 3.09
C ARG A 255 -14.63 15.93 2.32
N ILE A 256 -14.45 15.40 1.12
CA ILE A 256 -13.33 15.72 0.23
C ILE A 256 -13.93 16.32 -1.05
N THR A 257 -13.46 17.50 -1.41
CA THR A 257 -13.77 18.16 -2.68
C THR A 257 -12.52 18.16 -3.53
N VAL A 258 -12.58 17.54 -4.71
CA VAL A 258 -11.52 17.57 -5.71
C VAL A 258 -11.99 18.44 -6.87
N VAL A 259 -11.42 19.62 -7.01
CA VAL A 259 -11.71 20.55 -8.11
C VAL A 259 -10.79 20.22 -9.28
N PHE A 260 -11.41 19.85 -10.39
CA PHE A 260 -10.73 19.66 -11.66
C PHE A 260 -10.68 20.99 -12.41
N TYR A 261 -9.49 21.44 -12.77
CA TYR A 261 -9.27 22.68 -13.50
C TYR A 261 -8.52 22.42 -14.80
N ASN A 262 -9.07 22.84 -15.93
CA ASN A 262 -8.39 22.83 -17.21
C ASN A 262 -7.59 24.14 -17.40
N ALA A 263 -6.27 24.04 -17.23
CA ALA A 263 -5.34 25.14 -17.40
C ALA A 263 -4.88 25.34 -18.86
N SER A 264 -5.27 24.44 -19.78
CA SER A 264 -4.90 24.53 -21.19
C SER A 264 -5.93 25.30 -22.02
N GLN A 265 -5.55 25.56 -23.27
CA GLN A 265 -6.42 26.18 -24.28
C GLN A 265 -7.24 25.15 -25.08
N ALA A 266 -7.08 23.86 -24.81
CA ALA A 266 -7.80 22.77 -25.47
C ALA A 266 -8.75 22.07 -24.47
N PRO A 267 -9.90 21.54 -24.92
CA PRO A 267 -10.76 20.77 -24.03
C PRO A 267 -10.07 19.47 -23.60
N ILE A 268 -10.28 19.08 -22.34
CA ILE A 268 -9.86 17.77 -21.81
C ILE A 268 -11.07 16.86 -21.83
N GLY A 269 -10.91 15.64 -22.35
CA GLY A 269 -11.99 14.67 -22.46
C GLY A 269 -11.72 13.37 -21.71
N ASN A 270 -12.73 12.50 -21.69
CA ASN A 270 -12.67 11.16 -21.10
C ASN A 270 -12.13 11.13 -19.68
N ILE A 271 -12.45 12.17 -18.90
CA ILE A 271 -12.05 12.22 -17.50
C ILE A 271 -12.89 11.17 -16.76
N ARG A 272 -12.22 10.29 -16.03
CA ARG A 272 -12.83 9.24 -15.21
C ARG A 272 -12.12 9.18 -13.88
N VAL A 273 -12.91 8.97 -12.83
CA VAL A 273 -12.40 8.76 -11.48
C VAL A 273 -12.81 7.37 -11.03
N VAL A 274 -11.83 6.60 -10.55
CA VAL A 274 -12.07 5.29 -9.94
C VAL A 274 -11.59 5.32 -8.50
N LEU A 275 -12.51 5.00 -7.59
CA LEU A 275 -12.28 4.80 -6.16
C LEU A 275 -12.41 3.30 -5.86
N PRO A 276 -11.31 2.53 -5.81
CA PRO A 276 -11.37 1.11 -5.52
C PRO A 276 -11.98 0.85 -4.13
N GLU A 277 -12.82 -0.18 -4.03
CA GLU A 277 -13.39 -0.59 -2.75
C GLU A 277 -12.28 -1.10 -1.81
N VAL A 278 -12.33 -0.67 -0.55
CA VAL A 278 -11.38 -1.07 0.49
C VAL A 278 -12.12 -1.37 1.80
N PRO A 279 -11.66 -2.34 2.61
CA PRO A 279 -12.37 -2.76 3.81
C PRO A 279 -12.35 -1.71 4.94
N PHE A 280 -11.37 -0.81 4.93
CA PHE A 280 -11.14 0.16 5.99
C PHE A 280 -11.84 1.51 5.78
N MET A 281 -12.37 1.78 4.58
CA MET A 281 -12.98 3.07 4.25
C MET A 281 -14.13 2.91 3.26
N ARG A 282 -15.27 3.55 3.56
CA ARG A 282 -16.44 3.60 2.69
C ARG A 282 -16.47 4.95 1.95
N PHE A 283 -16.81 4.91 0.67
CA PHE A 283 -16.97 6.10 -0.18
C PHE A 283 -18.44 6.33 -0.52
N GLN A 284 -18.83 7.61 -0.57
CA GLN A 284 -20.09 8.04 -1.15
C GLN A 284 -19.80 9.26 -2.03
N GLN A 285 -20.01 9.13 -3.34
CA GLN A 285 -19.85 10.22 -4.29
C GLN A 285 -21.17 10.98 -4.38
N ALA A 286 -21.15 12.29 -4.11
CA ALA A 286 -22.37 13.12 -4.19
C ALA A 286 -22.68 13.59 -5.62
N ASN A 287 -21.66 13.62 -6.48
CA ASN A 287 -21.77 13.79 -7.92
C ASN A 287 -20.74 12.92 -8.63
N GLU A 288 -20.89 12.75 -9.94
CA GLU A 288 -19.88 12.12 -10.76
C GLU A 288 -18.76 13.13 -11.07
N ALA A 289 -17.54 12.61 -11.30
CA ALA A 289 -16.45 13.42 -11.82
C ALA A 289 -16.81 13.97 -13.21
N PRO A 290 -16.32 15.17 -13.60
CA PRO A 290 -16.57 15.70 -14.94
C PRO A 290 -16.07 14.72 -15.99
N ALA A 291 -16.83 14.46 -17.05
CA ALA A 291 -16.36 13.63 -18.17
C ALA A 291 -15.50 14.41 -19.17
N GLN A 292 -15.71 15.73 -19.25
CA GLN A 292 -14.99 16.67 -20.10
C GLN A 292 -14.82 18.00 -19.36
N LEU A 293 -13.81 18.78 -19.74
CA LEU A 293 -13.57 20.14 -19.24
C LEU A 293 -13.23 21.08 -20.41
N ALA A 294 -13.99 22.16 -20.57
CA ALA A 294 -13.68 23.25 -21.47
C ALA A 294 -12.44 24.04 -20.99
N PRO A 295 -11.74 24.77 -21.88
CA PRO A 295 -10.62 25.62 -21.51
C PRO A 295 -10.99 26.60 -20.37
N GLY A 296 -10.21 26.61 -19.29
CA GLY A 296 -10.46 27.45 -18.12
C GLY A 296 -11.57 26.97 -17.18
N GLU A 297 -12.25 25.87 -17.50
CA GLU A 297 -13.36 25.35 -16.69
C GLU A 297 -12.87 24.74 -15.36
N ARG A 298 -13.67 24.93 -14.30
CA ARG A 298 -13.45 24.39 -12.96
C ARG A 298 -14.68 23.61 -12.51
N VAL A 299 -14.54 22.30 -12.31
CA VAL A 299 -15.67 21.45 -11.87
C VAL A 299 -15.29 20.69 -10.59
N PRO A 300 -16.06 20.84 -9.50
CA PRO A 300 -15.84 20.10 -8.26
C PRO A 300 -16.40 18.67 -8.33
N HIS A 301 -15.65 17.71 -7.80
CA HIS A 301 -16.09 16.35 -7.50
C HIS A 301 -16.12 16.14 -5.98
N TYR A 302 -17.29 15.77 -5.45
CA TYR A 302 -17.56 15.66 -4.02
C TYR A 302 -17.57 14.20 -3.58
N VAL A 303 -16.61 13.85 -2.73
CA VAL A 303 -16.44 12.50 -2.17
C VAL A 303 -16.56 12.57 -0.66
N GLN A 304 -17.56 11.90 -0.11
CA GLN A 304 -17.66 11.63 1.32
C GLN A 304 -16.94 10.31 1.64
N VAL A 305 -16.11 10.33 2.68
CA VAL A 305 -15.39 9.17 3.20
C VAL A 305 -15.86 8.85 4.61
N GLN A 306 -15.90 7.56 4.96
CA GLN A 306 -16.16 7.11 6.32
C GLN A 306 -15.13 6.05 6.72
N CYS A 307 -14.39 6.31 7.81
CA CYS A 307 -13.39 5.40 8.35
C CYS A 307 -14.08 4.23 9.05
N ILE A 308 -13.91 3.01 8.55
CA ILE A 308 -14.51 1.80 9.11
C ILE A 308 -13.53 1.12 10.07
N GLN A 309 -12.25 1.01 9.68
CA GLN A 309 -11.21 0.32 10.45
C GLN A 309 -9.91 1.14 10.45
N PRO A 310 -9.00 0.94 11.42
CA PRO A 310 -7.67 1.55 11.38
C PRO A 310 -6.90 1.14 10.12
N PHE A 311 -6.18 2.07 9.51
CA PHE A 311 -5.41 1.82 8.29
C PHE A 311 -4.11 2.64 8.28
N LEU A 312 -3.09 2.12 7.59
CA LEU A 312 -1.82 2.84 7.38
C LEU A 312 -1.73 3.45 5.98
N GLN A 313 -2.13 2.68 4.96
CA GLN A 313 -2.13 3.12 3.57
C GLN A 313 -3.50 3.71 3.22
N PRO A 314 -3.58 4.99 2.82
CA PRO A 314 -4.86 5.59 2.42
C PRO A 314 -5.45 4.94 1.16
N ALA A 315 -6.70 5.25 0.86
CA ALA A 315 -7.34 4.72 -0.33
C ALA A 315 -6.83 5.39 -1.62
N LYS A 316 -6.89 4.66 -2.74
CA LYS A 316 -6.52 5.18 -4.06
C LYS A 316 -7.62 6.08 -4.62
N TYR A 317 -7.22 7.10 -5.37
CA TYR A 317 -8.06 7.98 -6.18
C TYR A 317 -7.47 8.02 -7.59
N LEU A 318 -7.93 7.11 -8.44
CA LEU A 318 -7.37 6.95 -9.78
C LEU A 318 -8.06 7.94 -10.72
N VAL A 319 -7.28 8.81 -11.35
CA VAL A 319 -7.79 9.76 -12.35
C VAL A 319 -7.28 9.34 -13.71
N GLU A 320 -8.18 9.14 -14.66
CA GLU A 320 -7.87 8.90 -16.06
C GLU A 320 -8.39 10.07 -16.87
N TYR A 321 -7.64 10.55 -17.86
CA TYR A 321 -8.12 11.59 -18.77
C TYR A 321 -7.41 11.52 -20.12
N HIS A 322 -7.93 12.25 -21.11
CA HIS A 322 -7.35 12.38 -22.43
C HIS A 322 -7.25 13.86 -22.82
N ASP A 323 -6.04 14.35 -23.07
CA ASP A 323 -5.77 15.74 -23.47
C ASP A 323 -5.41 15.90 -24.95
N GLY A 324 -5.85 14.96 -25.79
CA GLY A 324 -5.65 15.00 -27.24
C GLY A 324 -4.36 14.35 -27.73
N ARG A 325 -3.49 13.85 -26.83
CA ARG A 325 -2.29 13.07 -27.19
C ARG A 325 -2.49 11.59 -26.98
N GLN A 326 -2.58 11.18 -25.71
CA GLN A 326 -2.69 9.80 -25.25
C GLN A 326 -3.51 9.77 -23.96
N PRO A 327 -4.20 8.66 -23.65
CA PRO A 327 -4.82 8.49 -22.34
C PRO A 327 -3.74 8.54 -21.25
N VAL A 328 -3.97 9.37 -20.23
CA VAL A 328 -3.10 9.52 -19.06
C VAL A 328 -3.82 8.93 -17.86
N GLN A 329 -3.12 8.08 -17.10
CA GLN A 329 -3.62 7.50 -15.85
C GLN A 329 -2.75 7.99 -14.69
N LEU A 330 -3.41 8.55 -13.67
CA LEU A 330 -2.80 9.15 -12.50
C LEU A 330 -3.26 8.39 -11.24
N PRO A 331 -2.42 7.49 -10.69
CA PRO A 331 -2.80 6.66 -9.56
C PRO A 331 -2.56 7.38 -8.22
N PHE A 332 -3.41 8.36 -7.88
CA PHE A 332 -3.26 9.10 -6.63
C PHE A 332 -3.69 8.28 -5.42
N MET A 333 -3.21 8.71 -4.25
CA MET A 333 -3.73 8.31 -2.95
C MET A 333 -4.52 9.49 -2.39
N LEU A 334 -5.70 9.25 -1.82
CA LEU A 334 -6.42 10.30 -1.11
C LEU A 334 -5.59 10.75 0.10
N PRO A 335 -5.43 12.07 0.36
CA PRO A 335 -4.79 12.58 1.57
C PRO A 335 -5.74 12.48 2.80
N ALA A 336 -6.48 11.37 2.89
CA ALA A 336 -7.34 11.01 4.00
C ALA A 336 -6.62 9.98 4.89
N VAL A 337 -5.58 10.44 5.59
CA VAL A 337 -4.78 9.62 6.52
C VAL A 337 -5.54 9.37 7.83
N LEU A 338 -5.17 8.31 8.56
CA LEU A 338 -5.89 7.91 9.79
C LEU A 338 -6.01 9.04 10.83
N THR A 339 -4.98 9.89 10.97
CA THR A 339 -4.98 11.01 11.91
C THR A 339 -6.02 12.09 11.58
N LYS A 340 -6.59 12.11 10.37
CA LYS A 340 -7.72 13.00 10.04
C LYS A 340 -9.04 12.61 10.71
N PHE A 341 -9.16 11.37 11.17
CA PHE A 341 -10.33 10.85 11.90
C PHE A 341 -10.14 10.93 13.42
N VAL A 342 -9.12 11.66 13.88
CA VAL A 342 -8.85 11.92 15.30
C VAL A 342 -9.44 13.25 15.69
N THR A 343 -10.17 13.29 16.81
CA THR A 343 -10.59 14.54 17.44
C THR A 343 -9.66 14.91 18.59
N PRO A 344 -9.25 16.19 18.74
CA PRO A 344 -8.46 16.63 19.87
C PRO A 344 -9.18 16.37 21.20
N ALA A 345 -8.48 15.80 22.18
CA ALA A 345 -9.05 15.47 23.49
C ALA A 345 -8.34 16.27 24.59
N GLU A 346 -9.04 17.25 25.18
CA GLU A 346 -8.52 18.00 26.33
C GLU A 346 -8.52 17.14 27.59
N ILE A 347 -7.34 16.90 28.14
CA ILE A 347 -7.13 16.13 29.36
C ILE A 347 -6.04 16.75 30.22
N GLN A 348 -6.09 16.49 31.53
CA GLN A 348 -5.07 16.94 32.47
C GLN A 348 -3.86 16.00 32.47
N LEU A 349 -2.68 16.52 32.81
CA LEU A 349 -1.43 15.75 32.81
C LEU A 349 -1.48 14.50 33.72
N GLN A 350 -2.14 14.57 34.88
CA GLN A 350 -2.25 13.42 35.78
C GLN A 350 -3.06 12.27 35.14
N GLN A 351 -4.17 12.59 34.47
CA GLN A 351 -4.98 11.63 33.74
C GLN A 351 -4.20 11.07 32.55
N PHE A 352 -3.51 11.94 31.78
CA PHE A 352 -2.64 11.52 30.69
C PHE A 352 -1.63 10.45 31.18
N ARG A 353 -0.92 10.70 32.28
CA ARG A 353 0.09 9.77 32.80
C ARG A 353 -0.51 8.41 33.17
N GLN A 354 -1.66 8.40 33.86
CA GLN A 354 -2.35 7.17 34.24
C GLN A 354 -2.73 6.33 33.00
N PHE A 355 -3.37 6.95 32.00
CA PHE A 355 -3.74 6.27 30.75
C PHE A 355 -2.51 5.84 29.94
N PHE A 356 -1.48 6.69 29.91
CA PHE A 356 -0.24 6.40 29.20
C PHE A 356 0.43 5.17 29.81
N GLU A 357 0.57 5.10 31.13
CA GLU A 357 1.15 3.96 31.85
C GLU A 357 0.32 2.67 31.70
N SER A 358 -1.02 2.76 31.74
CA SER A 358 -1.87 1.57 31.57
C SER A 358 -1.75 0.90 30.19
N CYS A 359 -1.31 1.66 29.19
CA CYS A 359 -1.13 1.21 27.80
C CYS A 359 0.34 0.87 27.47
N ALA A 360 1.22 0.74 28.46
CA ALA A 360 2.61 0.35 28.24
C ALA A 360 2.74 -1.08 27.68
N GLY A 361 3.77 -1.32 26.87
CA GLY A 361 4.10 -2.62 26.30
C GLY A 361 3.39 -2.94 24.98
N ALA A 362 4.02 -3.83 24.20
CA ALA A 362 3.47 -4.30 22.93
C ALA A 362 2.18 -5.12 23.14
N PRO A 363 1.18 -5.02 22.24
CA PRO A 363 1.16 -4.24 21.00
C PRO A 363 0.59 -2.82 21.16
N ARG A 364 0.28 -2.39 22.39
CA ARG A 364 -0.39 -1.11 22.69
C ARG A 364 0.54 0.10 22.65
N GLU A 365 1.84 -0.14 22.73
CA GLU A 365 2.90 0.84 22.67
C GLU A 365 3.75 0.69 21.40
N SER A 366 4.09 1.83 20.79
CA SER A 366 5.13 1.96 19.77
C SER A 366 6.09 3.07 20.18
N VAL A 367 7.39 2.75 20.16
CA VAL A 367 8.48 3.70 20.44
C VAL A 367 9.36 3.78 19.21
N VAL A 368 9.54 5.00 18.70
CA VAL A 368 10.44 5.32 17.59
C VAL A 368 11.49 6.27 18.11
N VAL A 369 12.76 5.91 17.93
CA VAL A 369 13.91 6.74 18.29
C VAL A 369 14.68 7.05 17.01
N GLY A 370 15.09 8.30 16.85
CA GLY A 370 15.76 8.74 15.63
C GLY A 370 16.19 10.19 15.67
N THR A 371 16.60 10.73 14.53
CA THR A 371 16.89 12.15 14.39
C THR A 371 15.61 12.91 14.02
N PRO A 372 15.37 14.12 14.57
CA PRO A 372 14.19 14.89 14.23
C PRO A 372 14.25 15.37 12.77
N LYS A 373 13.18 15.17 12.00
CA LYS A 373 13.02 15.71 10.64
C LYS A 373 12.71 17.20 10.63
N VAL A 374 12.06 17.66 11.70
CA VAL A 374 11.66 19.05 11.89
C VAL A 374 12.12 19.53 13.26
N PRO A 375 12.51 20.82 13.40
CA PRO A 375 12.87 21.37 14.70
C PRO A 375 11.76 21.17 15.73
N PRO A 376 12.08 20.91 17.02
CA PRO A 376 11.06 20.72 18.07
C PRO A 376 10.07 21.88 18.19
N ALA A 377 10.48 23.09 17.84
CA ALA A 377 9.62 24.28 17.77
C ALA A 377 8.43 24.13 16.78
N GLN A 378 8.53 23.24 15.79
CA GLN A 378 7.47 22.97 14.82
C GLN A 378 6.51 21.86 15.24
N TRP A 379 6.85 21.06 16.26
CA TRP A 379 6.00 19.97 16.74
C TRP A 379 4.58 20.41 17.11
N PRO A 380 4.35 21.57 17.77
CA PRO A 380 2.99 22.02 18.07
C PRO A 380 2.10 22.13 16.83
N ASN A 381 2.63 22.65 15.71
CA ASN A 381 1.87 22.79 14.47
C ASN A 381 1.51 21.43 13.86
N TYR A 382 2.45 20.49 13.85
CA TYR A 382 2.18 19.13 13.36
C TYR A 382 1.19 18.38 14.24
N LEU A 383 1.37 18.42 15.57
CA LEU A 383 0.49 17.75 16.52
C LEU A 383 -0.95 18.28 16.45
N THR A 384 -1.11 19.60 16.44
CA THR A 384 -2.44 20.23 16.51
C THR A 384 -3.13 20.32 15.15
N LYS A 385 -2.44 20.80 14.11
CA LYS A 385 -3.04 21.03 12.79
C LYS A 385 -2.93 19.83 11.85
N GLY A 386 -1.83 19.09 11.95
CA GLY A 386 -1.58 17.93 11.08
C GLY A 386 -2.25 16.66 11.58
N PHE A 387 -2.03 16.33 12.86
CA PHE A 387 -2.47 15.07 13.46
C PHE A 387 -3.75 15.19 14.30
N ASN A 388 -4.32 16.40 14.39
CA ASN A 388 -5.56 16.69 15.12
C ASN A 388 -5.54 16.24 16.58
N LEU A 389 -4.41 16.47 17.28
CA LEU A 389 -4.26 16.18 18.69
C LEU A 389 -4.32 17.46 19.52
N TYR A 390 -4.85 17.35 20.72
CA TYR A 390 -4.72 18.38 21.74
C TYR A 390 -3.34 18.27 22.37
N MET A 391 -2.54 19.34 22.28
CA MET A 391 -1.26 19.42 22.98
C MET A 391 -1.49 19.93 24.40
N LEU A 392 -1.01 19.17 25.39
CA LEU A 392 -1.16 19.53 26.80
C LEU A 392 -0.34 20.78 27.13
N ARG A 393 -0.83 21.58 28.08
CA ARG A 393 -0.24 22.89 28.46
C ARG A 393 1.14 22.76 29.09
N GLU A 394 1.42 21.61 29.71
CA GLU A 394 2.68 21.27 30.35
C GLU A 394 3.76 20.79 29.35
N SER A 395 3.46 20.83 28.05
CA SER A 395 4.43 20.55 26.99
C SER A 395 5.52 21.62 26.96
N THR A 396 6.76 21.18 26.80
CA THR A 396 7.96 22.02 26.68
C THR A 396 8.61 21.78 25.31
N PRO A 397 9.54 22.65 24.86
CA PRO A 397 10.28 22.43 23.62
C PRO A 397 11.07 21.11 23.59
N ALA A 398 11.44 20.57 24.75
CA ALA A 398 12.13 19.29 24.87
C ALA A 398 11.19 18.09 25.08
N SER A 399 9.96 18.31 25.56
CA SER A 399 9.01 17.22 25.77
C SER A 399 7.58 17.67 25.52
N ALA A 400 6.94 17.12 24.49
CA ALA A 400 5.55 17.41 24.15
C ALA A 400 4.64 16.22 24.49
N PHE A 401 3.49 16.52 25.07
CA PHE A 401 2.43 15.55 25.38
C PHE A 401 1.19 15.93 24.58
N ALA A 402 0.60 14.96 23.88
CA ALA A 402 -0.58 15.20 23.07
C ALA A 402 -1.58 14.05 23.17
N ALA A 403 -2.87 14.37 23.07
CA ALA A 403 -3.97 13.44 23.23
C ALA A 403 -5.07 13.68 22.20
N GLY A 404 -5.72 12.61 21.76
CA GLY A 404 -6.89 12.66 20.88
C GLY A 404 -7.69 11.37 20.92
N THR A 405 -8.84 11.36 20.26
CA THR A 405 -9.70 10.18 20.14
C THR A 405 -9.88 9.84 18.68
N LEU A 406 -9.43 8.65 18.27
CA LEU A 406 -9.70 8.12 16.94
C LEU A 406 -11.14 7.61 16.90
N HIS A 407 -11.89 7.95 15.85
CA HIS A 407 -13.24 7.45 15.62
C HIS A 407 -13.30 6.54 14.40
N THR A 408 -13.97 5.40 14.54
CA THR A 408 -14.29 4.52 13.41
C THR A 408 -15.76 4.13 13.44
N ALA A 409 -16.36 3.93 12.26
CA ALA A 409 -17.76 3.53 12.12
C ALA A 409 -18.02 2.06 12.52
N THR A 410 -17.00 1.33 12.96
CA THR A 410 -17.20 -0.02 13.48
C THR A 410 -17.99 0.06 14.79
N PRO A 411 -19.09 -0.70 14.95
CA PRO A 411 -19.84 -0.74 16.20
C PRO A 411 -18.96 -1.22 17.36
N ASP A 412 -19.10 -0.58 18.53
CA ASP A 412 -18.46 -1.04 19.76
C ASP A 412 -19.08 -2.38 20.19
N PRO A 413 -18.29 -3.47 20.34
CA PRO A 413 -18.80 -4.76 20.80
C PRO A 413 -19.48 -4.71 22.17
N SER A 414 -19.09 -3.76 23.02
CA SER A 414 -19.68 -3.55 24.34
C SER A 414 -20.95 -2.68 24.30
N GLN A 415 -21.09 -1.84 23.27
CA GLN A 415 -22.20 -0.91 23.08
C GLN A 415 -22.59 -0.83 21.60
N PRO A 416 -23.42 -1.76 21.09
CA PRO A 416 -23.73 -1.87 19.65
C PRO A 416 -24.47 -0.67 19.03
N GLY A 417 -24.85 0.34 19.82
CA GLY A 417 -25.39 1.63 19.36
C GLY A 417 -24.36 2.77 19.29
N ARG A 418 -23.10 2.54 19.67
CA ARG A 418 -22.00 3.51 19.56
C ARG A 418 -20.94 3.03 18.58
N THR A 419 -20.35 4.00 17.91
CA THR A 419 -19.17 3.82 17.07
C THR A 419 -17.93 3.69 17.94
N MET A 420 -17.01 2.82 17.53
CA MET A 420 -15.75 2.56 18.22
C MET A 420 -14.92 3.85 18.30
N SER A 421 -14.48 4.16 19.50
CA SER A 421 -13.64 5.34 19.77
C SER A 421 -12.41 4.91 20.59
N VAL A 422 -11.22 5.22 20.11
CA VAL A 422 -9.97 4.77 20.72
C VAL A 422 -9.12 5.98 21.15
N PRO A 423 -8.91 6.18 22.46
CA PRO A 423 -8.01 7.21 22.95
C PRO A 423 -6.56 6.96 22.49
N CYS A 424 -5.94 8.01 21.98
CA CYS A 424 -4.60 8.03 21.42
C CYS A 424 -3.73 9.02 22.20
N MET A 425 -2.65 8.53 22.80
CA MET A 425 -1.72 9.34 23.58
C MET A 425 -0.35 9.35 22.91
N VAL A 426 0.25 10.53 22.83
CA VAL A 426 1.54 10.75 22.17
C VAL A 426 2.46 11.51 23.11
N ARG A 427 3.70 11.03 23.22
CA ARG A 427 4.79 11.73 23.90
C ARG A 427 5.95 11.86 22.92
N LEU A 428 6.42 13.08 22.72
CA LEU A 428 7.66 13.40 22.02
C LEU A 428 8.68 13.90 23.02
N GLU A 429 9.92 13.43 22.89
CA GLU A 429 11.05 13.83 23.73
C GLU A 429 12.22 14.18 22.82
N TYR A 430 12.88 15.31 23.05
CA TYR A 430 14.08 15.74 22.35
C TYR A 430 15.26 15.79 23.32
N VAL A 431 16.38 15.19 22.91
CA VAL A 431 17.66 15.22 23.62
C VAL A 431 18.62 16.11 22.80
N PRO A 432 18.80 17.39 23.19
CA PRO A 432 19.60 18.34 22.42
C PRO A 432 21.04 17.88 22.19
N ASP A 433 21.68 17.31 23.22
CA ASP A 433 23.09 16.90 23.17
C ASP A 433 23.40 15.84 22.11
N GLN A 434 22.41 15.02 21.76
CA GLN A 434 22.54 13.93 20.78
C GLN A 434 21.78 14.19 19.48
N ASN A 435 21.11 15.35 19.37
CA ASN A 435 20.12 15.65 18.34
C ASN A 435 19.16 14.46 18.08
N MET A 436 18.69 13.86 19.17
CA MET A 436 17.87 12.65 19.13
C MET A 436 16.45 12.97 19.59
N ALA A 437 15.48 12.44 18.87
CA ALA A 437 14.06 12.52 19.20
C ALA A 437 13.49 11.12 19.47
N ARG A 438 12.60 11.04 20.45
CA ARG A 438 11.84 9.84 20.79
C ARG A 438 10.36 10.12 20.70
N LEU A 439 9.69 9.43 19.78
CA LEU A 439 8.24 9.39 19.66
C LEU A 439 7.73 8.14 20.37
N THR A 440 6.82 8.31 21.32
CA THR A 440 6.09 7.21 21.94
C THR A 440 4.60 7.41 21.70
N VAL A 441 3.97 6.45 21.03
CA VAL A 441 2.53 6.41 20.81
C VAL A 441 1.94 5.25 21.61
N ARG A 442 0.90 5.52 22.39
CA ARG A 442 0.18 4.51 23.16
C ARG A 442 -1.33 4.64 22.94
N THR A 443 -1.98 3.52 22.68
CA THR A 443 -3.44 3.41 22.53
C THR A 443 -3.91 2.10 23.15
N GLN A 444 -5.22 1.93 23.33
CA GLN A 444 -5.76 0.68 23.88
C GLN A 444 -5.68 -0.51 22.90
N HIS A 445 -5.49 -0.25 21.60
CA HIS A 445 -5.50 -1.26 20.54
C HIS A 445 -4.27 -1.16 19.62
N GLY A 446 -3.51 -2.24 19.48
CA GLY A 446 -2.28 -2.23 18.67
C GLY A 446 -2.49 -1.94 17.18
N GLU A 447 -3.67 -2.24 16.65
CA GLU A 447 -4.09 -1.90 15.28
C GLU A 447 -4.22 -0.39 15.05
N VAL A 448 -4.41 0.40 16.12
CA VAL A 448 -4.41 1.87 16.07
C VAL A 448 -3.03 2.43 16.38
N THR A 449 -2.33 1.84 17.36
CA THR A 449 -0.98 2.28 17.76
C THR A 449 -0.01 2.27 16.59
N THR A 450 0.02 1.20 15.80
CA THR A 450 1.01 1.03 14.72
C THR A 450 0.83 2.05 13.60
N PRO A 451 -0.38 2.25 13.02
CA PRO A 451 -0.55 3.23 11.96
C PRO A 451 -0.32 4.68 12.41
N ILE A 452 -0.81 5.08 13.59
CA ILE A 452 -0.58 6.44 14.11
C ILE A 452 0.91 6.69 14.29
N SER A 453 1.63 5.75 14.90
CA SER A 453 3.09 5.86 15.08
C SER A 453 3.82 6.01 13.75
N LYS A 454 3.48 5.18 12.75
CA LYS A 454 4.10 5.23 11.42
C LYS A 454 3.80 6.50 10.64
N ILE A 455 2.57 7.03 10.75
CA ILE A 455 2.21 8.32 10.14
C ILE A 455 3.06 9.44 10.76
N MET A 456 3.13 9.51 12.09
CA MET A 456 3.88 10.55 12.79
C MET A 456 5.39 10.44 12.56
N GLU A 457 5.94 9.22 12.60
CA GLU A 457 7.33 8.91 12.22
C GLU A 457 7.66 9.50 10.85
N ASN A 458 6.79 9.33 9.85
CA ASN A 458 7.06 9.81 8.50
C ASN A 458 7.29 11.33 8.42
N TYR A 459 6.68 12.13 9.29
CA TYR A 459 6.84 13.60 9.31
C TYR A 459 7.84 14.11 10.35
N LEU A 460 7.96 13.43 11.49
CA LEU A 460 8.66 13.98 12.66
C LEU A 460 10.06 13.39 12.87
N ILE A 461 10.30 12.13 12.51
CA ILE A 461 11.53 11.41 12.89
C ILE A 461 12.10 10.63 11.70
N VAL A 462 13.42 10.68 11.52
CA VAL A 462 14.17 9.71 10.73
C VAL A 462 14.63 8.62 11.70
N PRO A 463 14.06 7.40 11.68
CA PRO A 463 14.46 6.35 12.61
C PRO A 463 15.94 6.04 12.48
N THR A 464 16.64 5.93 13.60
CA THR A 464 17.99 5.35 13.56
C THR A 464 17.84 3.87 13.21
N PRO A 465 18.57 3.34 12.21
CA PRO A 465 18.56 1.91 11.95
C PRO A 465 18.96 1.22 13.25
N GLN A 466 18.09 0.38 13.79
CA GLN A 466 18.45 -0.50 14.88
C GLN A 466 19.49 -1.48 14.31
N ASN A 467 20.78 -1.16 14.47
CA ASN A 467 21.83 -2.16 14.37
C ASN A 467 21.45 -3.23 15.39
N GLY A 468 20.97 -4.37 14.91
CA GLY A 468 20.84 -5.56 15.72
C GLY A 468 22.18 -5.80 16.39
N ALA A 469 22.21 -5.70 17.71
CA ALA A 469 23.34 -6.13 18.50
C ALA A 469 23.52 -7.64 18.27
N HIS A 470 24.36 -8.01 17.31
CA HIS A 470 24.98 -9.31 17.28
C HIS A 470 25.83 -9.44 18.56
N PRO A 471 25.62 -10.46 19.42
CA PRO A 471 26.62 -10.80 20.42
C PRO A 471 27.77 -11.48 19.65
N ASN A 472 28.69 -10.66 19.13
CA ASN A 472 29.94 -11.19 18.59
C ASN A 472 30.81 -11.61 19.79
N GLY A 473 30.57 -12.83 20.27
CA GLY A 473 31.53 -13.56 21.08
C GLY A 473 32.74 -13.92 20.21
N GLY A 474 33.69 -13.01 20.11
CA GLY A 474 35.05 -13.34 19.68
C GLY A 474 35.81 -13.99 20.84
N PRO A 475 36.59 -15.06 20.61
CA PRO A 475 37.41 -15.66 21.66
C PRO A 475 38.52 -14.70 22.08
N PRO A 476 39.02 -14.78 23.34
CA PRO A 476 40.04 -13.86 23.82
C PRO A 476 41.37 -14.09 23.08
N PRO A 477 42.16 -13.04 22.80
CA PRO A 477 43.48 -13.21 22.24
C PRO A 477 44.40 -13.87 23.28
N GLY A 478 44.94 -15.04 22.92
CA GLY A 478 45.94 -15.75 23.71
C GLY A 478 47.20 -14.90 23.87
N GLY A 479 47.66 -14.77 25.11
CA GLY A 479 48.89 -14.07 25.46
C GLY A 479 50.12 -14.83 24.97
N GLY A 480 50.94 -14.17 24.15
CA GLY A 480 52.35 -14.50 23.98
C GLY A 480 53.18 -13.61 24.90
N MET A 481 53.79 -14.21 25.93
CA MET A 481 54.77 -13.56 26.80
C MET A 481 56.21 -13.77 26.28
N PRO A 482 57.18 -12.96 26.74
CA PRO A 482 58.27 -12.43 25.94
C PRO A 482 59.55 -13.28 26.03
N GLN A 483 60.46 -13.12 25.07
CA GLN A 483 61.85 -13.55 25.23
C GLN A 483 62.77 -12.34 25.41
N THR A 484 63.35 -12.25 26.59
CA THR A 484 64.66 -11.62 26.81
C THR A 484 65.45 -12.52 27.76
N TYR A 485 66.56 -13.03 27.23
CA TYR A 485 67.70 -13.74 27.82
C TYR A 485 67.50 -15.13 28.43
#